data_AF-A0AAN6LGJ9-F1
#
_entry.id   AF-A0AAN6LGJ9-F1
#
_cell.length_a   1.000
_cell.length_b   1.000
_cell.length_c   1.000
_cell.angle_alpha   90.00
_cell.angle_beta   90.00
_cell.angle_gamma   90.00
#
_symmetry.space_group_name_H-M   'P 1'
#
loop_
_entity.id
_entity.type
_entity.pdbx_description
1 polymer ?
#
loop_
_entity_poly.entity_id
_entity_poly.type
_entity_poly.pdbx_seq_one_letter_code
_entity_poly.pdbx_strand_id
1 'polypeptide(L)'
;MGGEVATGNLPVPVADLTKLATEACDSVLENVQGYDHEKVGQWGSQIINKVLQSLIQATTPDQSSTSTIPASPPYRFNVNCTIIQQGVTSPEASESPEKAGRRGMHSASGAYWDVNRDGMWTFKYPGADEKGLDLVLNVVWFGTN
;
A
#
# COMPACT_ATOMS: atom_id res chain seq x y z
N MET A 1 -3.46 10.16 13.00
CA MET A 1 -3.13 8.87 13.66
C MET A 1 -1.83 8.39 13.06
N GLY A 2 -0.75 8.43 13.83
CA GLY A 2 0.57 7.97 13.38
C GLY A 2 0.57 6.44 13.33
N GLY A 3 0.95 5.88 12.19
CA GLY A 3 1.13 4.43 12.04
C GLY A 3 2.23 3.98 13.01
N GLU A 4 1.93 2.94 13.79
CA GLU A 4 2.90 2.32 14.68
C GLU A 4 3.94 1.62 13.81
N VAL A 5 5.14 2.21 13.73
CA VAL A 5 6.26 1.66 12.97
C VAL A 5 7.04 0.76 13.90
N ALA A 6 7.17 -0.53 13.58
CA ALA A 6 8.16 -1.38 14.23
C ALA A 6 9.56 -0.82 13.89
N THR A 7 10.16 -0.08 14.82
CA THR A 7 11.33 0.79 14.62
C THR A 7 12.67 0.08 14.39
N GLY A 8 12.68 -1.26 14.27
CA GLY A 8 13.94 -2.03 14.25
C GLY A 8 14.42 -2.51 12.89
N ASN A 9 13.53 -2.71 11.91
CA ASN A 9 13.89 -3.49 10.73
C ASN A 9 12.98 -3.14 9.53
N LEU A 10 13.23 -1.98 8.92
CA LEU A 10 12.54 -1.56 7.71
C LEU A 10 13.43 -1.84 6.48
N PRO A 11 12.88 -2.42 5.40
CA PRO A 11 13.66 -2.70 4.19
C PRO A 11 14.04 -1.41 3.45
N VAL A 12 13.24 -0.36 3.61
CA VAL A 12 13.46 1.01 3.12
C VAL A 12 12.89 2.00 4.14
N PRO A 13 13.39 3.25 4.18
CA PRO A 13 12.83 4.29 5.05
C PRO A 13 11.31 4.47 4.87
N VAL A 14 10.59 4.77 5.95
CA VAL A 14 9.12 4.98 5.91
C VAL A 14 8.72 6.10 4.94
N ALA A 15 9.56 7.13 4.82
CA ALA A 15 9.33 8.21 3.86
C ALA A 15 9.32 7.68 2.41
N ASP A 16 10.24 6.76 2.09
CA ASP A 16 10.31 6.14 0.76
C ASP A 16 9.14 5.17 0.55
N LEU A 17 8.77 4.35 1.55
CA LEU A 17 7.56 3.52 1.50
C LEU A 17 6.32 4.34 1.20
N THR A 18 6.16 5.46 1.91
CA THR A 18 5.05 6.39 1.74
C THR A 18 5.04 6.96 0.33
N LYS A 19 6.19 7.42 -0.17
CA LYS A 19 6.34 7.95 -1.52
C LYS A 19 6.00 6.92 -2.60
N LEU A 20 6.60 5.72 -2.54
CA LEU A 20 6.37 4.63 -3.50
C LEU A 20 4.89 4.22 -3.53
N ALA A 21 4.26 4.09 -2.35
CA ALA A 21 2.84 3.77 -2.24
C ALA A 21 1.95 4.88 -2.81
N THR A 22 2.30 6.15 -2.55
CA THR A 22 1.56 7.33 -3.05
C THR A 22 1.63 7.39 -4.56
N GLU A 23 2.83 7.30 -5.15
CA GLU A 23 3.03 7.29 -6.60
C GLU A 23 2.31 6.12 -7.30
N ALA A 24 2.31 4.93 -6.67
CA ALA A 24 1.57 3.78 -7.19
C ALA A 24 0.06 4.03 -7.21
N CYS A 25 -0.50 4.56 -6.12
CA CYS A 25 -1.92 4.91 -6.03
C CYS A 25 -2.30 6.04 -7.00
N ASP A 26 -1.54 7.12 -7.03
CA ASP A 26 -1.75 8.26 -7.92
C ASP A 26 -1.78 7.80 -9.38
N SER A 27 -0.79 7.02 -9.81
CA SER A 27 -0.70 6.58 -11.21
C SER A 27 -1.86 5.70 -11.68
N VAL A 28 -2.58 5.04 -10.76
CA VAL A 28 -3.74 4.19 -11.08
C VAL A 28 -5.05 4.97 -10.93
N LEU A 29 -5.13 5.88 -9.95
CA LEU A 29 -6.35 6.60 -9.59
C LEU A 29 -6.42 8.04 -10.14
N GLU A 30 -5.41 8.51 -10.87
CA GLU A 30 -5.34 9.87 -11.44
C GLU A 30 -6.63 10.25 -12.19
N ASN A 31 -7.10 9.36 -13.06
CA ASN A 31 -8.29 9.59 -13.91
C ASN A 31 -9.59 9.05 -13.30
N VAL A 32 -9.55 8.55 -12.07
CA VAL A 32 -10.73 7.99 -11.39
C VAL A 32 -11.49 9.13 -10.70
N GLN A 33 -12.75 9.29 -11.07
CA GLN A 33 -13.64 10.33 -10.52
C GLN A 33 -14.53 9.82 -9.37
N GLY A 34 -14.61 8.49 -9.20
CA GLY A 34 -15.48 7.88 -8.21
C GLY A 34 -15.24 6.37 -8.10
N TYR A 35 -15.79 5.78 -7.05
CA TYR A 35 -15.79 4.33 -6.86
C TYR A 35 -16.53 3.62 -8.02
N ASP A 36 -15.89 2.61 -8.61
CA ASP A 36 -16.48 1.76 -9.64
C ASP A 36 -16.20 0.29 -9.28
N HIS A 37 -17.26 -0.43 -8.92
CA HIS A 37 -17.17 -1.81 -8.44
C HIS A 37 -16.59 -2.77 -9.49
N GLU A 38 -16.77 -2.51 -10.78
CA GLU A 38 -16.26 -3.39 -11.83
C GLU A 38 -14.74 -3.22 -12.00
N LYS A 39 -14.21 -2.04 -11.64
CA LYS A 39 -12.81 -1.68 -11.82
C LYS A 39 -11.95 -1.88 -10.58
N VAL A 40 -12.53 -2.00 -9.38
CA VAL A 40 -11.74 -2.14 -8.14
C VAL A 40 -10.78 -3.33 -8.17
N GLY A 41 -11.17 -4.44 -8.81
CA GLY A 41 -10.28 -5.60 -8.98
C GLY A 41 -9.05 -5.24 -9.82
N GLN A 42 -9.26 -4.54 -10.93
CA GLN A 42 -8.18 -4.06 -11.80
C GLN A 42 -7.29 -3.05 -11.08
N TRP A 43 -7.87 -2.04 -10.43
CA TRP A 43 -7.11 -1.02 -9.69
C TRP A 43 -6.26 -1.64 -8.59
N GLY A 44 -6.86 -2.53 -7.79
CA GLY A 44 -6.17 -3.23 -6.71
C GLY A 44 -4.97 -4.02 -7.23
N SER A 45 -5.13 -4.81 -8.30
CA SER A 45 -4.03 -5.57 -8.91
C SER A 45 -2.93 -4.67 -9.49
N GLN A 46 -3.29 -3.56 -10.15
CA GLN A 46 -2.31 -2.63 -10.70
C GLN A 46 -1.47 -1.95 -9.60
N ILE A 47 -2.11 -1.54 -8.51
CA ILE A 47 -1.44 -0.91 -7.36
C ILE A 47 -0.50 -1.93 -6.69
N ILE A 48 -0.98 -3.15 -6.43
CA ILE A 48 -0.15 -4.23 -5.85
C ILE A 48 1.09 -4.47 -6.70
N ASN A 49 0.93 -4.62 -8.02
CA ASN A 49 2.05 -4.87 -8.92
C ASN A 49 3.06 -3.72 -8.95
N LYS A 50 2.59 -2.47 -8.99
CA LYS A 50 3.48 -1.29 -8.96
C LYS A 50 4.26 -1.20 -7.65
N VAL A 51 3.60 -1.35 -6.51
CA VAL A 51 4.26 -1.32 -5.19
C VAL A 51 5.30 -2.43 -5.08
N LEU A 52 4.97 -3.67 -5.50
CA LEU A 52 5.93 -4.77 -5.50
C LEU A 52 7.16 -4.49 -6.37
N GLN A 53 6.97 -4.00 -7.60
CA GLN A 53 8.08 -3.66 -8.49
C GLN A 53 8.98 -2.58 -7.89
N SER A 54 8.38 -1.51 -7.36
CA SER A 54 9.08 -0.42 -6.69
C SER A 54 9.87 -0.88 -5.46
N LEU A 55 9.30 -1.73 -4.62
CA LEU A 55 9.98 -2.29 -3.43
C LEU A 55 11.16 -3.18 -3.81
N ILE A 56 10.98 -4.06 -4.80
CA ILE A 56 12.05 -4.94 -5.28
C ILE A 56 13.20 -4.10 -5.86
N GLN A 57 12.87 -3.09 -6.67
CA GLN A 57 13.87 -2.20 -7.25
C GLN A 57 14.64 -1.41 -6.19
N ALA A 58 13.95 -0.91 -5.15
CA ALA A 58 14.58 -0.12 -4.09
C ALA A 58 15.47 -0.96 -3.15
N THR A 59 15.26 -2.27 -3.07
CA THR A 59 15.93 -3.15 -2.10
C THR A 59 16.92 -4.13 -2.72
N THR A 60 16.87 -4.35 -4.03
CA THR A 60 17.83 -5.22 -4.72
C THR A 60 19.15 -4.46 -4.88
N PRO A 61 20.28 -4.97 -4.36
CA PRO A 61 21.57 -4.30 -4.50
C PRO A 61 21.97 -4.16 -5.97
N ASP A 62 22.54 -3.01 -6.34
CA ASP A 62 23.21 -2.86 -7.63
C ASP A 62 24.35 -3.87 -7.72
N GLN A 63 24.36 -4.69 -8.78
CA GLN A 63 25.45 -5.61 -9.04
C GLN A 63 26.75 -4.82 -9.20
N SER A 64 27.60 -4.83 -8.17
CA SER A 64 29.00 -4.48 -8.35
C SER A 64 29.62 -5.52 -9.29
N SER A 65 30.29 -5.04 -10.35
CA SER A 65 30.83 -5.80 -11.48
C SER A 65 31.98 -6.77 -11.14
N THR A 66 32.08 -7.22 -9.88
CA THR A 66 33.13 -8.08 -9.35
C THR A 66 32.63 -9.38 -8.70
N SER A 67 31.31 -9.58 -8.55
CA SER A 67 30.76 -10.82 -8.00
C SER A 67 30.15 -11.70 -9.09
N THR A 68 30.65 -12.93 -9.22
CA THR A 68 30.15 -13.96 -10.15
C THR A 68 28.87 -14.66 -9.67
N ILE A 69 28.35 -14.29 -8.50
CA ILE A 69 27.11 -14.83 -7.95
C ILE A 69 26.03 -13.74 -8.05
N PRO A 70 24.89 -13.98 -8.73
CA PRO A 70 23.79 -13.03 -8.74
C PRO A 70 23.31 -12.77 -7.32
N ALA A 71 23.27 -11.51 -6.91
CA ALA A 71 22.77 -11.11 -5.61
C ALA A 71 21.30 -11.56 -5.50
N SER A 72 21.01 -12.42 -4.52
CA SER A 72 19.64 -12.83 -4.23
C SER A 72 18.86 -11.65 -3.63
N PRO A 73 17.56 -11.48 -3.94
CA PRO A 73 16.75 -10.44 -3.31
C PRO A 73 16.76 -10.61 -1.78
N PRO A 74 17.11 -9.56 -1.01
CA PRO A 74 17.26 -9.66 0.44
C PRO A 74 15.92 -9.81 1.18
N TYR A 75 14.80 -9.59 0.49
CA TYR A 75 13.46 -9.65 1.05
C TYR A 75 12.48 -10.39 0.12
N ARG A 76 11.48 -11.02 0.74
CA ARG A 76 10.23 -11.42 0.08
C ARG A 76 9.12 -10.50 0.56
N PHE A 77 8.26 -10.06 -0.35
CA PHE A 77 7.19 -9.11 -0.05
C PHE A 77 5.81 -9.72 -0.23
N ASN A 78 4.88 -9.33 0.64
CA ASN A 78 3.45 -9.49 0.46
C ASN A 78 2.80 -8.10 0.53
N VAL A 79 1.94 -7.79 -0.45
CA VAL A 79 1.21 -6.51 -0.50
C VAL A 79 -0.27 -6.82 -0.59
N ASN A 80 -1.02 -6.37 0.41
CA ASN A 80 -2.48 -6.40 0.42
C ASN A 80 -3.01 -4.99 0.10
N CYS A 81 -3.98 -4.92 -0.80
CA CYS A 81 -4.68 -3.70 -1.14
C CYS A 81 -6.18 -3.87 -0.85
N THR A 82 -6.72 -3.01 0.01
CA THR A 82 -8.14 -2.98 0.36
C THR A 82 -8.74 -1.65 -0.12
N ILE A 83 -9.69 -1.73 -1.05
CA ILE A 83 -10.45 -0.58 -1.56
C ILE A 83 -11.87 -0.63 -0.99
N ILE A 84 -12.31 0.47 -0.40
CA ILE A 84 -13.57 0.54 0.37
C ILE A 84 -14.40 1.65 -0.23
N GLN A 85 -15.64 1.36 -0.59
CA GLN A 85 -16.60 2.39 -0.97
C GLN A 85 -17.01 3.18 0.28
N GLN A 86 -16.88 4.50 0.24
CA GLN A 86 -17.51 5.38 1.21
C GLN A 86 -18.98 5.61 0.81
N GLY A 87 -19.83 5.94 1.79
CA GLY A 87 -21.29 5.95 1.63
C GLY A 87 -21.77 6.59 0.33
N VAL A 88 -22.78 5.97 -0.30
CA VAL A 88 -23.36 6.44 -1.57
C VAL A 88 -24.05 7.78 -1.33
N THR A 89 -23.41 8.91 -1.64
CA THR A 89 -24.17 10.13 -1.97
C THR A 89 -24.83 9.86 -3.31
N SER A 90 -26.11 9.48 -3.28
CA SER A 90 -26.94 9.56 -4.47
C SER A 90 -26.82 11.00 -5.00
N PRO A 91 -26.60 11.25 -6.30
CA PRO A 91 -26.48 12.61 -6.82
C PRO A 91 -27.74 13.48 -6.58
N GLU A 92 -28.86 12.86 -6.19
CA GLU A 92 -30.11 13.52 -5.79
C GLU A 92 -30.16 13.95 -4.31
N ALA A 93 -29.28 13.41 -3.47
CA ALA A 93 -29.15 13.80 -2.07
C ALA A 93 -28.12 14.94 -1.99
N SER A 94 -28.64 16.16 -1.84
CA SER A 94 -27.91 17.42 -1.62
C SER A 94 -27.22 17.48 -0.23
N GLU A 95 -26.58 16.39 0.19
CA GLU A 95 -25.84 16.31 1.44
C GLU A 95 -24.34 16.31 1.14
N SER A 96 -23.62 17.20 1.81
CA SER A 96 -22.17 17.34 1.71
C SER A 96 -21.47 15.98 1.90
N PRO A 97 -20.36 15.69 1.21
CA PRO A 97 -19.63 14.43 1.33
C PRO A 97 -19.20 14.11 2.78
N GLU A 98 -19.07 15.11 3.66
CA GLU A 98 -18.84 14.92 5.10
C GLU A 98 -20.02 14.26 5.85
N LYS A 99 -21.25 14.33 5.33
CA LYS A 99 -22.44 13.70 5.89
C LYS A 99 -22.66 12.27 5.39
N ALA A 100 -22.03 11.89 4.29
CA ALA A 100 -22.01 10.50 3.83
C ALA A 100 -21.20 9.67 4.84
N GLY A 101 -21.88 9.05 5.80
CA GLY A 101 -21.24 8.36 6.91
C GLY A 101 -20.11 7.43 6.45
N ARG A 102 -18.91 7.61 7.01
CA ARG A 102 -17.79 6.71 6.79
C ARG A 102 -18.06 5.39 7.52
N ARG A 103 -17.88 4.27 6.82
CA ARG A 103 -17.97 2.95 7.47
C ARG A 103 -16.77 2.78 8.39
N GLY A 104 -17.01 2.41 9.64
CA GLY A 104 -15.93 2.03 10.55
C GLY A 104 -15.28 0.73 10.06
N MET A 105 -13.96 0.73 9.90
CA MET A 105 -13.18 -0.47 9.59
C MET A 105 -11.97 -0.54 10.52
N HIS A 106 -11.82 -1.68 11.20
CA HIS A 106 -10.65 -2.01 12.00
C HIS A 106 -9.98 -3.23 11.38
N SER A 107 -8.68 -3.13 11.11
CA SER A 107 -7.84 -4.22 10.60
C SER A 107 -6.62 -4.37 11.48
N ALA A 108 -6.34 -5.61 11.89
CA ALA A 108 -5.16 -5.98 12.64
C ALA A 108 -4.56 -7.25 12.04
N SER A 109 -3.23 -7.33 12.00
CA SER A 109 -2.51 -8.50 11.51
C SER A 109 -1.52 -8.95 12.58
N GLY A 110 -1.45 -10.26 12.81
CA GLY A 110 -0.47 -10.88 13.69
C GLY A 110 0.28 -11.96 12.92
N ALA A 111 1.52 -12.22 13.32
CA ALA A 111 2.38 -13.20 12.67
C ALA A 111 3.33 -13.87 13.66
N TYR A 112 3.78 -15.06 13.29
CA TYR A 112 4.90 -15.74 13.93
C TYR A 112 6.10 -15.66 12.98
N TRP A 113 7.05 -14.76 13.28
CA TRP A 113 8.13 -14.38 12.38
C TRP A 113 9.40 -13.97 13.15
N ASP A 114 10.49 -13.66 12.44
CA ASP A 114 11.69 -13.10 13.05
C ASP A 114 11.53 -11.60 13.29
N VAL A 115 11.40 -11.19 14.56
CA VAL A 115 11.20 -9.79 14.96
C VAL A 115 12.35 -8.85 14.57
N ASN A 116 13.51 -9.39 14.23
CA ASN A 116 14.68 -8.60 13.83
C ASN A 116 14.77 -8.41 12.31
N ARG A 117 14.01 -9.18 11.52
CA ARG A 117 14.18 -9.30 10.05
C ARG A 117 12.90 -9.22 9.24
N ASP A 118 11.78 -9.47 9.90
CA ASP A 118 10.46 -9.42 9.31
C ASP A 118 9.69 -8.23 9.88
N GLY A 119 8.64 -7.82 9.18
CA GLY A 119 7.82 -6.72 9.64
C GLY A 119 6.69 -6.39 8.69
N MET A 120 5.87 -5.44 9.12
CA MET A 120 4.76 -4.94 8.34
C MET A 120 4.63 -3.42 8.46
N TRP A 121 4.04 -2.83 7.43
CA TRP A 121 3.72 -1.41 7.37
C TRP A 121 2.35 -1.25 6.73
N THR A 122 1.50 -0.45 7.38
CA THR A 122 0.16 -0.14 6.88
C THR A 122 0.08 1.34 6.48
N PHE A 123 -0.53 1.59 5.34
CA PHE A 123 -0.68 2.90 4.74
C PHE A 123 -2.10 3.13 4.28
N LYS A 124 -2.66 4.28 4.67
CA LYS A 124 -3.94 4.75 4.14
C LYS A 124 -3.66 5.86 3.13
N TYR A 125 -4.09 5.67 1.89
CA TYR A 125 -3.86 6.63 0.81
C TYR A 125 -4.79 7.84 0.97
N PRO A 126 -4.24 9.06 1.12
CA PRO A 126 -5.06 10.25 1.37
C PRO A 126 -5.91 10.70 0.17
N GLY A 127 -5.43 10.51 -1.06
CA GLY A 127 -6.10 10.97 -2.29
C GLY A 127 -7.33 10.15 -2.70
N ALA A 128 -7.69 9.13 -1.92
CA ALA A 128 -8.88 8.33 -2.15
C ALA A 128 -10.16 9.02 -1.68
N ASP A 129 -10.09 9.83 -0.62
CA ASP A 129 -11.27 10.41 0.05
C ASP A 129 -12.09 11.29 -0.92
N GLU A 130 -11.43 12.09 -1.75
CA GLU A 130 -12.07 12.95 -2.76
C GLU A 130 -12.81 12.15 -3.86
N LYS A 131 -12.48 10.86 -4.00
CA LYS A 131 -13.05 9.94 -5.00
C LYS A 131 -14.16 9.06 -4.40
N GLY A 132 -14.61 9.35 -3.18
CA GLY A 132 -15.66 8.59 -2.51
C GLY A 132 -15.25 7.16 -2.15
N LEU A 133 -13.95 6.91 -1.96
CA LEU A 133 -13.42 5.62 -1.54
C LEU A 133 -12.33 5.80 -0.46
N ASP A 134 -12.07 4.76 0.32
CA ASP A 134 -10.82 4.63 1.09
C ASP A 134 -9.95 3.58 0.41
N LEU A 135 -8.63 3.78 0.47
CA LEU A 135 -7.66 2.78 0.04
C LEU A 135 -6.64 2.56 1.16
N VAL A 136 -6.51 1.31 1.58
CA VAL A 136 -5.55 0.87 2.59
C VAL A 136 -4.62 -0.18 1.98
N LEU A 137 -3.32 0.06 2.10
CA LEU A 137 -2.26 -0.89 1.77
C LEU A 137 -1.67 -1.48 3.04
N ASN A 138 -1.40 -2.78 3.02
CA ASN A 138 -0.58 -3.45 4.02
C ASN A 138 0.58 -4.15 3.30
N VAL A 139 1.80 -3.74 3.63
CA VAL A 139 3.05 -4.30 3.09
C VAL A 139 3.71 -5.10 4.19
N VAL A 140 3.99 -6.37 3.91
CA VAL A 140 4.73 -7.27 4.80
C VAL A 140 6.02 -7.68 4.10
N TRP A 141 7.13 -7.70 4.82
CA TRP A 141 8.41 -8.18 4.32
C TRP A 141 8.96 -9.30 5.19
N PHE A 142 9.69 -10.19 4.54
CA PHE A 142 10.43 -11.28 5.17
C PHE A 142 11.88 -11.25 4.73
N GLY A 143 12.81 -11.04 5.67
CA GLY A 143 14.25 -11.07 5.40
C GLY A 143 14.73 -12.48 5.04
N THR A 144 15.57 -12.62 4.02
CA THR A 144 16.03 -13.93 3.53
C THR A 144 17.41 -14.36 4.02
N ASN A 145 18.20 -13.45 4.61
CA ASN A 145 19.57 -13.71 5.09
C ASN A 145 19.84 -13.18 6.48
#